data_AF-W1NLV2-F1
#
_entry.id   AF-W1NLV2-F1
#
_cell.length_a   1.000
_cell.length_b   1.000
_cell.length_c   1.000
_cell.angle_alpha   90.00
_cell.angle_beta   90.00
_cell.angle_gamma   90.00
#
_symmetry.space_group_name_H-M   'P 1'
#
loop_
_entity.id
_entity.type
_entity.pdbx_description
1 polymer ?
#
loop_
_entity_poly.entity_id
_entity_poly.type
_entity_poly.pdbx_seq_one_letter_code
_entity_poly.pdbx_strand_id
1 'polypeptide(L)'
;MLGRYVGKWFYDKEIPFDAGNSPYFPPMVNAIQSAGLGVKPPTAYELSGPILDEEVDEVTKWIEEYKQSWPKTCITLMSDVWWNKVSKKEFLNFLAYSLKGTAFFSNKDISETNKDVNFYVQLYD
;
A
#
# COMPACT_ATOMS: atom_id res chain seq x y z
N MET A 1 14.76 9.98 27.23
CA MET A 1 14.86 8.50 27.28
C MET A 1 14.18 7.84 26.08
N LEU A 2 12.92 8.18 25.74
CA LEU A 2 12.20 7.65 24.56
C LEU A 2 13.00 7.74 23.23
N GLY A 3 13.48 8.93 22.86
CA GLY A 3 14.20 9.13 21.60
C GLY A 3 15.46 8.27 21.43
N ARG A 4 16.10 7.85 22.53
CA ARG A 4 17.26 6.94 22.47
C ARG A 4 16.85 5.52 22.09
N TYR A 5 15.71 5.03 22.57
CA TYR A 5 15.20 3.70 22.22
C TYR A 5 14.66 3.67 20.78
N VAL A 6 13.93 4.72 20.39
CA VAL A 6 13.50 4.92 19.00
C VAL A 6 14.71 4.94 18.06
N GLY A 7 15.72 5.77 18.35
CA GLY A 7 16.92 5.86 17.53
C GLY A 7 17.67 4.54 17.41
N LYS A 8 17.83 3.79 18.51
CA LYS A 8 18.44 2.44 18.48
C LYS A 8 17.70 1.48 17.55
N TRP A 9 16.36 1.51 17.57
CA TRP A 9 15.55 0.67 16.69
C TRP A 9 15.70 1.06 15.22
N PHE A 10 15.72 2.37 14.91
CA PHE A 10 16.01 2.86 13.55
C PHE A 10 17.37 2.40 13.04
N TYR A 11 18.42 2.48 13.87
CA TYR A 11 19.77 2.05 13.48
C TYR A 11 19.85 0.53 13.28
N ASP A 12 19.27 -0.26 14.20
CA ASP A 12 19.28 -1.73 14.13
C ASP A 12 18.55 -2.28 12.90
N LYS A 13 17.48 -1.60 12.48
CA LYS A 13 16.65 -2.00 11.33
C LYS A 13 16.97 -1.26 10.04
N GLU A 14 18.04 -0.45 10.05
CA GLU A 14 18.46 0.35 8.91
C GLU A 14 17.30 1.19 8.32
N ILE A 15 16.41 1.67 9.19
CA ILE A 15 15.23 2.42 8.79
C ILE A 15 15.68 3.84 8.42
N PRO A 16 15.37 4.31 7.19
CA PRO A 16 15.62 5.68 6.78
C PRO A 16 15.02 6.70 7.77
N PHE A 17 15.76 7.76 8.12
CA PHE A 17 15.33 8.70 9.15
C PHE A 17 14.08 9.51 8.76
N ASP A 18 13.82 9.65 7.47
CA ASP A 18 12.60 10.25 6.94
C ASP A 18 11.34 9.43 7.26
N ALA A 19 11.46 8.14 7.59
CA ALA A 19 10.35 7.35 8.11
C ALA A 19 9.75 7.95 9.40
N GLY A 20 10.55 8.70 10.18
CA GLY A 20 10.07 9.46 11.34
C GLY A 20 9.15 10.63 10.98
N ASN A 21 9.16 11.09 9.73
CA ASN A 21 8.26 12.14 9.22
C ASN A 21 6.91 11.57 8.73
N SER A 22 6.72 10.25 8.82
CA SER A 22 5.45 9.62 8.47
C SER A 22 4.31 10.20 9.31
N PRO A 23 3.14 10.49 8.73
CA PRO A 23 1.97 10.97 9.48
C PRO A 23 1.49 9.96 10.52
N TYR A 24 1.86 8.68 10.38
CA TYR A 24 1.52 7.61 11.31
C TYR A 24 2.48 7.52 12.52
N PHE A 25 3.65 8.18 12.46
CA PHE A 25 4.66 8.08 13.51
C PHE A 25 4.21 8.73 14.84
N PRO A 26 3.69 9.98 14.87
CA PRO A 26 3.17 10.56 16.10
C PRO A 26 1.95 9.80 16.69
N PRO A 27 0.95 9.37 15.90
CA PRO A 27 -0.14 8.51 16.39
C PRO A 27 0.34 7.21 17.03
N MET A 28 1.33 6.53 16.42
CA MET A 28 1.92 5.31 17.00
C MET A 28 2.52 5.58 18.38
N VAL A 29 3.31 6.66 18.52
CA VAL A 29 3.91 7.04 19.82
C VAL A 29 2.84 7.36 20.86
N ASN A 30 1.81 8.10 20.46
CA ASN A 30 0.69 8.44 21.35
C ASN A 30 -0.09 7.19 21.78
N ALA A 31 -0.35 6.25 20.87
CA ALA A 31 -1.03 5.00 21.18
C ALA A 31 -0.23 4.15 22.19
N ILE A 32 1.08 4.05 22.02
CA ILE A 32 1.98 3.37 22.98
C ILE A 32 1.94 4.07 24.35
N GLN A 33 1.96 5.41 24.37
CA GLN A 33 1.85 6.18 25.61
C GLN A 33 0.51 5.93 26.32
N SER A 34 -0.59 5.96 25.57
CA SER A 34 -1.95 5.75 26.08
C SER A 34 -2.18 4.32 26.59
N ALA A 35 -1.56 3.31 25.97
CA ALA A 35 -1.64 1.93 26.44
C ALA A 35 -0.96 1.71 27.81
N GLY A 36 0.01 2.57 28.15
CA GLY A 36 0.66 2.58 29.46
C GLY A 36 1.74 1.50 29.64
N LEU A 37 2.10 1.26 30.89
CA LEU A 37 3.18 0.32 31.24
C LEU A 37 2.76 -1.13 30.98
N GLY A 38 3.67 -1.91 30.41
CA GLY A 38 3.45 -3.34 30.15
C GLY A 38 2.74 -3.63 28.83
N VAL A 39 2.46 -2.61 28.00
CA VAL A 39 2.01 -2.83 26.62
C VAL A 39 2.99 -3.74 25.89
N LYS A 40 2.46 -4.78 25.25
CA LYS A 40 3.25 -5.68 24.42
C LYS A 40 3.23 -5.14 22.98
N PRO A 41 4.39 -5.00 22.33
CA PRO A 41 4.40 -4.71 20.90
C PRO A 41 3.79 -5.88 20.13
N PRO A 42 3.21 -5.63 18.94
CA PRO A 42 2.70 -6.69 18.09
C PRO A 42 3.85 -7.59 17.63
N THR A 43 3.54 -8.87 17.48
CA THR A 43 4.46 -9.88 16.94
C THR A 43 4.55 -9.77 15.42
N ALA A 44 5.59 -10.39 14.84
CA ALA A 44 5.72 -10.46 13.38
C ALA A 44 4.52 -11.19 12.74
N TYR A 45 3.95 -12.19 13.42
CA TYR A 45 2.74 -12.88 12.95
C TYR A 45 1.54 -11.94 12.95
N GLU A 46 1.31 -11.20 14.03
CA GLU A 46 0.20 -10.24 14.10
C GLU A 46 0.33 -9.13 13.03
N LEU A 47 1.54 -8.61 12.82
CA LEU A 47 1.82 -7.59 11.80
C LEU A 47 1.61 -8.09 10.37
N SER A 48 1.90 -9.37 10.09
CA SER A 48 1.80 -9.94 8.74
C SER A 48 0.51 -10.72 8.47
N GLY A 49 -0.33 -10.87 9.49
CA GLY A 49 -1.64 -11.52 9.40
C GLY A 49 -2.74 -10.55 9.79
N PRO A 50 -3.33 -10.69 10.99
CA PRO A 50 -4.57 -9.98 11.34
C PRO A 50 -4.50 -8.46 11.21
N ILE A 51 -3.40 -7.82 11.58
CA ILE A 51 -3.27 -6.35 11.44
C ILE A 51 -3.22 -5.95 9.96
N LEU A 52 -2.52 -6.73 9.14
CA LEU A 52 -2.49 -6.49 7.70
C LEU A 52 -3.85 -6.71 7.06
N ASP A 53 -4.60 -7.72 7.51
CA ASP A 53 -5.96 -8.00 7.03
C ASP A 53 -6.90 -6.83 7.37
N GLU A 54 -6.82 -6.26 8.57
CA GLU A 54 -7.58 -5.07 8.98
C GLU A 54 -7.27 -3.85 8.08
N GLU A 55 -5.99 -3.59 7.80
CA GLU A 55 -5.59 -2.50 6.91
C GLU A 55 -6.07 -2.74 5.46
N VAL A 56 -6.05 -3.99 4.98
CA VAL A 56 -6.59 -4.37 3.67
C VAL A 56 -8.09 -4.09 3.61
N ASP A 57 -8.84 -4.43 4.65
CA ASP A 57 -10.27 -4.18 4.73
C ASP A 57 -10.58 -2.67 4.73
N GLU A 58 -9.83 -1.87 5.50
CA GLU A 58 -9.99 -0.41 5.55
C GLU A 58 -9.71 0.23 4.18
N VAL A 59 -8.61 -0.13 3.54
CA VAL A 59 -8.25 0.36 2.21
C VAL A 59 -9.27 -0.10 1.16
N THR A 60 -9.76 -1.33 1.25
CA THR A 60 -10.79 -1.87 0.33
C THR A 60 -12.07 -1.05 0.43
N LYS A 61 -12.54 -0.76 1.65
CA LYS A 61 -13.71 0.08 1.88
C LYS A 61 -13.51 1.49 1.30
N TRP A 62 -12.34 2.09 1.51
CA TRP A 62 -12.02 3.39 0.91
C TRP A 62 -12.06 3.34 -0.63
N ILE A 63 -11.54 2.28 -1.25
CA ILE A 63 -11.60 2.07 -2.70
C ILE A 63 -13.05 1.95 -3.18
N GLU A 64 -13.92 1.26 -2.44
CA GLU A 64 -15.34 1.15 -2.78
C GLU A 64 -16.06 2.50 -2.72
N GLU A 65 -15.83 3.29 -1.68
CA GLU A 65 -16.35 4.66 -1.56
C GLU A 65 -15.82 5.57 -2.68
N TYR A 66 -14.54 5.40 -3.03
CA TYR A 66 -13.92 6.08 -4.17
C TYR A 66 -14.61 5.70 -5.48
N LYS A 67 -14.85 4.41 -5.73
CA LYS A 67 -15.59 3.89 -6.90
C LYS A 67 -16.98 4.46 -7.05
N GLN A 68 -17.71 4.62 -5.95
CA GLN A 68 -19.05 5.23 -5.96
C GLN A 68 -19.05 6.67 -6.47
N SER A 69 -17.92 7.37 -6.43
CA SER A 69 -17.81 8.74 -6.94
C SER A 69 -17.54 8.84 -8.44
N TRP A 70 -17.07 7.77 -9.09
CA TRP A 70 -16.68 7.76 -10.50
C TRP A 70 -17.75 8.23 -11.50
N PRO A 71 -19.05 7.92 -11.32
CA PRO A 71 -20.08 8.44 -12.23
C PRO A 71 -20.19 9.96 -12.22
N LYS A 72 -19.75 10.62 -11.14
CA LYS A 72 -19.83 12.08 -10.95
C LYS A 72 -18.51 12.77 -11.25
N THR A 73 -17.41 12.16 -10.82
CA THR A 73 -16.05 12.61 -11.08
C THR A 73 -15.45 11.68 -12.12
N CYS A 74 -15.39 12.13 -13.38
CA CYS A 74 -14.67 11.42 -14.43
C CYS A 74 -13.32 10.94 -13.91
N ILE A 75 -12.93 9.73 -14.30
CA ILE A 75 -11.66 9.13 -13.90
C ILE A 75 -10.72 9.01 -15.09
N THR A 76 -9.43 9.00 -14.81
CA THR A 76 -8.39 8.58 -15.74
C THR A 76 -7.92 7.21 -15.31
N LEU A 77 -8.11 6.21 -16.16
CA LEU A 77 -7.51 4.90 -15.97
C LEU A 77 -6.07 4.94 -16.49
N MET A 78 -5.13 4.55 -15.65
CA MET A 78 -3.71 4.49 -15.96
C MET A 78 -3.26 3.03 -15.85
N SER A 79 -2.36 2.62 -16.75
CA SER A 79 -1.66 1.36 -16.60
C SER A 79 -0.16 1.57 -16.58
N ASP A 80 0.53 0.78 -15.76
CA ASP A 80 1.98 0.70 -15.76
C ASP A 80 2.45 -0.75 -15.85
N VAL A 81 3.46 -1.00 -16.67
CA VAL A 81 4.06 -2.32 -16.85
C VAL A 81 5.35 -2.38 -16.06
N TRP A 82 5.42 -3.33 -15.14
CA TRP A 82 6.57 -3.56 -14.30
C TRP A 82 7.19 -4.95 -14.54
N TRP A 83 8.48 -4.97 -14.89
CA TRP A 83 9.26 -6.20 -15.00
C TRP A 83 10.06 -6.47 -13.73
N ASN A 84 9.81 -7.62 -13.11
CA ASN A 84 10.57 -8.10 -11.96
C ASN A 84 11.73 -9.00 -12.43
N LYS A 85 12.96 -8.52 -12.25
CA LYS A 85 14.18 -9.25 -12.65
C LYS A 85 14.39 -10.57 -11.89
N VAL A 86 13.96 -10.66 -10.64
CA VAL A 86 14.20 -11.82 -9.78
C VAL A 86 13.23 -12.95 -10.12
N SER A 87 11.93 -12.65 -10.15
CA SER A 87 10.91 -13.64 -10.50
C SER A 87 10.82 -13.89 -12.00
N LYS A 88 11.43 -13.04 -12.84
CA LYS A 88 11.26 -13.01 -14.30
C LYS A 88 9.80 -12.91 -14.72
N LYS A 89 9.02 -12.19 -13.90
CA LYS A 89 7.60 -11.94 -14.14
C LYS A 89 7.37 -10.52 -14.57
N GLU A 90 6.38 -10.34 -15.43
CA GLU A 90 5.88 -9.06 -15.87
C GLU A 90 4.48 -8.84 -15.36
N PHE A 91 4.28 -7.69 -14.72
CA PHE A 91 3.00 -7.32 -14.15
C PHE A 91 2.50 -6.04 -14.79
N LEU A 92 1.21 -6.02 -15.04
CA LEU A 92 0.50 -4.85 -15.52
C LEU A 92 -0.40 -4.36 -14.39
N ASN A 93 -0.12 -3.17 -13.89
CA ASN A 93 -0.87 -2.52 -12.82
C ASN A 93 -1.90 -1.57 -13.41
N PHE A 94 -3.11 -1.58 -12.87
CA PHE A 94 -4.17 -0.64 -13.20
C PHE A 94 -4.42 0.29 -12.02
N LEU A 95 -4.46 1.59 -12.31
CA LEU A 95 -4.64 2.67 -11.34
C LEU A 95 -5.76 3.58 -11.84
N ALA A 96 -6.69 3.95 -10.95
CA ALA A 96 -7.76 4.89 -11.26
C ALA A 96 -7.48 6.24 -10.59
N TYR A 97 -7.27 7.28 -11.40
CA TYR A 97 -7.07 8.66 -10.94
C TYR A 97 -8.34 9.50 -11.05
N SER A 98 -8.55 10.37 -10.07
CA SER A 98 -9.58 11.40 -10.06
C SER A 98 -9.13 12.59 -9.20
N LEU A 99 -9.96 13.64 -9.11
CA LEU A 99 -9.73 14.76 -8.20
C LEU A 99 -9.63 14.35 -6.73
N LYS A 100 -10.15 13.17 -6.34
CA LYS A 100 -10.06 12.65 -4.97
C LYS A 100 -8.75 11.90 -4.69
N GLY A 101 -7.94 11.62 -5.71
CA GLY A 101 -6.66 10.92 -5.57
C GLY A 101 -6.47 9.80 -6.59
N THR A 102 -5.55 8.89 -6.29
CA THR A 102 -5.25 7.70 -7.11
C THR A 102 -5.54 6.46 -6.28
N ALA A 103 -6.25 5.49 -6.86
CA ALA A 103 -6.51 4.20 -6.23
C ALA A 103 -5.91 3.07 -7.08
N PHE A 104 -5.28 2.09 -6.43
CA PHE A 104 -4.94 0.82 -7.07
C PHE A 104 -6.21 0.05 -7.37
N PHE A 105 -6.32 -0.46 -8.61
CA PHE A 105 -7.50 -1.18 -9.06
C PHE A 105 -7.25 -2.69 -9.16
N SER A 106 -6.18 -3.06 -9.85
CA SER A 106 -5.79 -4.47 -10.03
C SER A 106 -4.36 -4.59 -10.56
N ASN A 107 -3.78 -5.78 -10.45
CA ASN A 107 -2.62 -6.17 -11.27
C ASN A 107 -2.97 -7.43 -12.07
N LYS A 108 -2.23 -7.64 -13.16
CA LYS A 108 -2.29 -8.85 -13.98
C LYS A 108 -0.89 -9.34 -14.27
N ASP A 109 -0.62 -10.63 -14.07
CA ASP A 109 0.59 -11.27 -14.57
C ASP A 109 0.44 -11.46 -16.09
N ILE A 110 1.35 -10.84 -16.86
CA ILE A 110 1.34 -10.83 -18.33
C ILE A 110 2.59 -11.52 -18.91
N SER A 111 3.34 -12.24 -18.07
CA SER A 111 4.63 -12.85 -18.42
C SER A 111 4.52 -13.83 -19.61
N GLU A 112 3.43 -14.58 -19.67
CA GLU A 112 3.17 -15.59 -20.70
C GLU A 112 2.29 -15.08 -21.85
N THR A 113 1.94 -13.78 -21.84
CA THR A 113 1.00 -13.22 -22.82
C THR A 113 1.73 -12.64 -24.02
N ASN A 114 1.21 -12.93 -25.22
CA ASN A 114 1.68 -12.26 -26.43
C ASN A 114 1.14 -10.82 -26.47
N LYS A 115 2.03 -9.84 -26.36
CA LYS A 115 1.68 -8.42 -26.22
C LYS A 115 1.46 -7.76 -27.58
N ASP A 116 0.53 -8.31 -28.34
CA ASP A 116 0.12 -7.71 -29.60
C ASP A 116 -0.89 -6.57 -29.36
N VAL A 117 -1.29 -5.89 -30.44
CA VAL A 117 -2.25 -4.79 -30.37
C VAL A 117 -3.59 -5.23 -29.77
N ASN A 118 -4.02 -6.48 -30.06
CA ASN A 118 -5.29 -7.00 -29.56
C ASN A 118 -5.26 -7.19 -28.03
N PHE A 119 -4.13 -7.66 -27.49
CA PHE A 119 -3.94 -7.79 -26.06
C PHE A 119 -4.15 -6.45 -25.33
N TYR A 120 -3.59 -5.36 -25.86
CA TYR A 120 -3.75 -4.03 -25.26
C TYR A 120 -5.14 -3.43 -25.44
N VAL A 121 -5.85 -3.75 -26.52
CA VAL A 121 -7.24 -3.30 -26.73
C VAL A 121 -8.18 -4.00 -25.75
N GLN A 122 -8.08 -5.33 -25.63
CA GLN A 122 -8.87 -6.14 -24.68
C GLN A 122 -8.61 -5.79 -23.21
N LEU A 123 -7.58 -5.01 -22.95
CA LEU A 123 -7.16 -4.63 -21.62
C LEU A 123 -8.06 -3.57 -20.98
N TYR A 124 -8.72 -2.78 -21.84
CA TYR A 124 -9.49 -1.59 -21.47
C TYR A 124 -10.97 -1.67 -21.90
N ASP A 125 -11.33 -2.71 -22.67
CA ASP A 125 -12.71 -3.08 -23.01
C ASP A 125 -13.41 -3.74 -21.80
#